data_AF-A0A358DJ49-F1
#
_entry.id   AF-A0A358DJ49-F1
#
_cell.length_a   1.000
_cell.length_b   1.000
_cell.length_c   1.000
_cell.angle_alpha   90.00
_cell.angle_beta   90.00
_cell.angle_gamma   90.00
#
_symmetry.space_group_name_H-M   'P 1'
#
loop_
_entity.id
_entity.type
_entity.pdbx_description
1 polymer ?
#
loop_
_entity_poly.entity_id
_entity_poly.type
_entity_poly.pdbx_seq_one_letter_code
_entity_poly.pdbx_strand_id
1 'polypeptide(L)'
;NAKNLPTKPESTALQLDGLRQDSAATHLRRTLMDTDLERVRKTTSHARGRMDNLIVRAPMDGQLSFLNVTLGLRVGQSESIGEIKVMDNFKIHTRLSEYYIDRVQVGLPASVTYQGK
;
A
#
# COMPACT_ATOMS: atom_id res chain seq x y z
N ASN A 1 32.05 -67.24 -12.46
CA ASN A 1 31.19 -66.24 -11.78
C ASN A 1 31.85 -64.87 -11.85
N ALA A 2 31.82 -64.25 -13.04
CA ALA A 2 32.36 -62.92 -13.26
C ALA A 2 31.24 -61.91 -12.99
N LYS A 3 31.17 -61.40 -11.75
CA LYS A 3 30.25 -60.33 -11.38
C LYS A 3 30.94 -58.98 -11.60
N ASN A 4 30.55 -58.35 -12.71
CA ASN A 4 30.48 -56.90 -12.96
C ASN A 4 31.25 -56.03 -11.97
N LEU A 5 32.52 -55.80 -12.28
CA LEU A 5 33.30 -54.72 -11.69
C LEU A 5 33.03 -53.46 -12.54
N PRO A 6 32.56 -52.34 -11.96
CA PRO A 6 32.20 -51.16 -12.75
C PRO A 6 33.44 -50.65 -13.46
N THR A 7 33.32 -50.46 -14.76
CA THR A 7 34.42 -49.97 -15.58
C THR A 7 34.69 -48.51 -15.21
N LYS A 8 35.98 -48.12 -15.10
CA LYS A 8 36.42 -46.74 -14.78
C LYS A 8 35.61 -45.58 -15.41
N PRO A 9 35.07 -45.66 -16.64
CA PRO A 9 34.22 -44.59 -17.19
C PRO A 9 32.87 -44.42 -16.47
N GLU A 10 32.27 -45.50 -15.96
CA GLU A 10 30.91 -45.47 -15.36
C GLU A 10 30.91 -44.75 -14.01
N SER A 11 31.95 -44.95 -13.19
CA SER A 11 32.08 -44.26 -11.90
C SER A 11 32.37 -42.77 -12.06
N THR A 12 33.16 -42.39 -13.07
CA THR A 12 33.41 -40.97 -13.39
C THR A 12 32.16 -40.26 -13.91
N ALA A 13 31.32 -40.96 -14.68
CA ALA A 13 30.06 -40.40 -15.17
C ALA A 13 29.07 -40.14 -14.02
N LEU A 14 28.95 -41.08 -13.07
CA LEU A 14 28.10 -40.93 -11.89
C LEU A 14 28.58 -39.81 -10.96
N GLN A 15 29.90 -39.65 -10.78
CA GLN A 15 30.45 -38.52 -10.01
C GLN A 15 30.15 -37.17 -10.68
N LEU A 16 30.26 -37.09 -12.00
CA LEU A 16 29.94 -35.88 -12.74
C LEU A 16 28.45 -35.53 -12.66
N ASP A 17 27.57 -36.53 -12.72
CA ASP A 17 26.13 -36.32 -12.57
C ASP A 17 25.78 -35.84 -11.15
N GLY A 18 26.41 -36.42 -10.12
CA GLY A 18 26.29 -35.96 -8.74
C GLY A 18 26.74 -34.50 -8.56
N LEU A 19 27.90 -34.12 -9.12
CA LEU A 19 28.39 -32.73 -9.09
C LEU A 19 27.43 -31.75 -9.79
N ARG A 20 26.81 -32.17 -10.89
CA ARG A 20 25.80 -31.37 -11.60
C ARG A 20 24.55 -31.17 -10.75
N GLN A 21 24.04 -32.24 -10.15
CA GLN A 21 22.88 -32.16 -9.25
C GLN A 21 23.16 -31.29 -8.03
N ASP A 22 24.34 -31.43 -7.41
CA ASP A 22 24.77 -30.61 -6.27
C ASP A 22 24.90 -29.12 -6.62
N SER A 23 25.40 -28.81 -7.83
CA SER A 23 25.50 -27.44 -8.31
C SER A 23 24.13 -26.79 -8.49
N ALA A 24 23.17 -27.53 -9.09
CA ALA A 24 21.81 -27.07 -9.28
C ALA A 24 21.07 -26.91 -7.95
N ALA A 25 21.24 -27.86 -7.03
CA ALA A 25 20.66 -27.81 -5.69
C ALA A 25 21.20 -26.63 -4.87
N THR A 26 22.50 -26.33 -4.99
CA THR A 26 23.12 -25.19 -4.31
C THR A 26 22.58 -23.86 -4.84
N HIS A 27 22.42 -23.73 -6.16
CA HIS A 27 21.83 -22.55 -6.76
C HIS A 27 20.38 -22.35 -6.31
N LEU A 28 19.55 -23.41 -6.36
CA LEU A 28 18.16 -23.35 -5.91
C LEU A 28 18.04 -22.95 -4.44
N ARG A 29 18.86 -23.55 -3.56
CA ARG A 29 18.89 -23.21 -2.13
C ARG A 29 19.21 -21.73 -1.92
N ARG A 30 20.17 -21.18 -2.66
CA ARG A 30 20.51 -19.75 -2.58
C ARG A 30 19.33 -18.88 -3.01
N THR A 31 18.68 -19.20 -4.13
CA THR A 31 17.51 -18.45 -4.60
C THR A 31 16.35 -18.49 -3.59
N LEU A 32 16.12 -19.63 -2.95
CA LEU A 32 15.11 -19.76 -1.89
C LEU A 32 15.46 -18.90 -0.67
N MET A 33 16.72 -18.94 -0.22
CA MET A 33 17.19 -18.10 0.89
C MET A 33 17.05 -16.60 0.59
N ASP A 34 17.39 -16.17 -0.62
CA ASP A 34 17.24 -14.77 -1.04
C ASP A 34 15.75 -14.36 -1.06
N THR A 35 14.87 -15.23 -1.56
CA THR A 35 13.43 -14.99 -1.57
C THR A 35 12.85 -14.93 -0.16
N ASP A 36 13.29 -15.81 0.73
CA ASP A 36 12.86 -15.83 2.13
C ASP A 36 13.29 -14.58 2.87
N LEU A 37 14.52 -14.14 2.63
CA LEU A 37 15.08 -12.93 3.21
C LEU A 37 14.32 -11.68 2.76
N GLU A 38 13.99 -11.58 1.47
CA GLU A 38 13.16 -10.48 0.95
C GLU A 38 11.74 -10.50 1.54
N ARG A 39 11.15 -11.69 1.71
CA ARG A 39 9.84 -11.84 2.36
C ARG A 39 9.87 -11.35 3.81
N VAL A 40 10.89 -11.74 4.57
CA VAL A 40 11.06 -11.33 5.97
C VAL A 40 11.25 -9.82 6.05
N ARG A 41 12.14 -9.24 5.22
CA ARG A 41 12.35 -7.79 5.15
C ARG A 41 11.05 -7.02 4.91
N LYS A 42 10.26 -7.47 3.93
CA LYS A 42 8.96 -6.86 3.61
C LYS A 42 7.96 -7.01 4.78
N THR A 43 7.94 -8.15 5.43
CA THR A 43 7.07 -8.39 6.59
C THR A 43 7.43 -7.47 7.75
N THR A 44 8.73 -7.30 8.03
CA THR A 44 9.24 -6.40 9.07
C THR A 44 8.96 -4.94 8.73
N SER A 45 9.14 -4.51 7.48
CA SER A 45 8.83 -3.14 7.08
C SER A 45 7.33 -2.83 7.22
N HIS A 46 6.46 -3.77 6.83
CA HIS A 46 5.03 -3.66 7.05
C HIS A 46 4.66 -3.63 8.54
N ALA A 47 5.31 -4.44 9.38
CA ALA A 47 5.08 -4.42 10.82
C ALA A 47 5.44 -3.06 11.43
N ARG A 48 6.55 -2.46 10.99
CA ARG A 48 6.96 -1.12 11.40
C ARG A 48 5.93 -0.07 10.96
N GLY A 49 5.49 -0.11 9.71
CA GLY A 49 4.44 0.80 9.22
C GLY A 49 3.12 0.67 9.99
N ARG A 50 2.75 -0.53 10.45
CA ARG A 50 1.56 -0.70 11.32
C ARG A 50 1.71 -0.01 12.67
N MET A 51 2.91 0.00 13.25
CA MET A 51 3.18 0.72 14.51
C MET A 51 3.11 2.23 14.29
N ASP A 52 3.64 2.73 13.19
CA ASP A 52 3.56 4.15 12.84
C ASP A 52 2.10 4.61 12.62
N ASN A 53 1.26 3.73 12.06
CA ASN A 53 -0.17 3.98 11.85
C ASN A 53 -1.01 4.00 13.15
N LEU A 54 -0.44 3.65 14.32
CA LEU A 54 -1.12 3.84 15.60
C LEU A 54 -1.25 5.33 15.98
N ILE A 55 -0.40 6.18 15.39
CA ILE A 55 -0.42 7.63 15.60
C ILE A 55 -1.08 8.28 14.38
N VAL A 56 -2.37 8.60 14.51
CA VAL A 56 -3.10 9.32 13.46
C VAL A 56 -2.81 10.81 13.56
N ARG A 57 -2.42 11.42 12.44
CA ARG A 57 -2.14 12.85 12.30
C ARG A 57 -3.06 13.47 11.25
N ALA A 58 -3.32 14.76 11.38
CA ALA A 58 -4.07 15.52 10.39
C ALA A 58 -3.36 15.47 9.02
N PRO A 59 -4.08 15.23 7.91
CA PRO A 59 -3.49 15.21 6.57
C PRO A 59 -3.21 16.62 6.01
N MET A 60 -3.85 17.65 6.56
CA MET A 60 -3.74 19.04 6.12
C MET A 60 -4.10 20.01 7.25
N ASP A 61 -3.68 21.27 7.09
CA ASP A 61 -4.07 22.35 7.98
C ASP A 61 -5.55 22.73 7.79
N GLY A 62 -6.23 23.01 8.89
CA GLY A 62 -7.65 23.33 8.89
C GLY A 62 -8.26 23.27 10.30
N GLN A 63 -9.58 23.41 10.37
CA GLN A 63 -10.33 23.29 11.61
C GLN A 63 -10.88 21.88 11.76
N LEU A 64 -10.67 21.26 12.92
CA LEU A 64 -11.33 20.01 13.28
C LEU A 64 -12.84 20.25 13.42
N SER A 65 -13.62 19.76 12.46
CA SER A 65 -15.07 19.93 12.43
C SER A 65 -15.75 18.96 13.38
N PHE A 66 -15.26 17.71 13.45
CA PHE A 66 -15.83 16.68 14.30
C PHE A 66 -14.80 15.59 14.63
N LEU A 67 -14.89 15.03 15.84
CA LEU A 67 -14.09 13.91 16.31
C LEU A 67 -15.03 12.90 16.98
N ASN A 68 -14.98 11.66 16.49
CA ASN A 68 -15.95 10.61 16.74
C ASN A 68 -15.33 9.44 17.53
N VAL A 69 -14.32 9.72 18.34
CA VAL A 69 -13.59 8.68 19.09
C VAL A 69 -13.62 9.00 20.58
N THR A 70 -14.03 7.99 21.34
CA THR A 70 -14.02 8.00 22.80
C THR A 70 -12.92 7.06 23.30
N LEU A 71 -12.28 7.40 24.41
CA LEU A 71 -11.28 6.54 25.03
C LEU A 71 -11.89 5.15 25.35
N GLY A 72 -11.17 4.09 24.98
CA GLY A 72 -11.64 2.70 25.13
C GLY A 72 -12.48 2.18 23.96
N LEU A 73 -12.81 3.03 22.98
CA LEU A 73 -13.44 2.59 21.74
C LEU A 73 -12.43 1.84 20.86
N ARG A 74 -12.88 0.74 20.26
CA ARG A 74 -12.11 0.02 19.24
C ARG A 74 -12.38 0.65 17.87
N VAL A 75 -11.35 1.25 17.28
CA VAL A 75 -11.40 1.81 15.93
C VAL A 75 -10.90 0.77 14.91
N GLY A 76 -11.69 0.53 13.87
CA GLY A 76 -11.36 -0.36 12.77
C GLY A 76 -10.43 0.26 11.73
N GLN A 77 -9.85 -0.58 10.89
CA GLN A 77 -9.15 -0.09 9.70
C GLN A 77 -10.17 0.58 8.76
N SER A 78 -9.82 1.76 8.24
CA SER A 78 -10.66 2.57 7.34
C SER A 78 -11.87 3.24 8.00
N GLU A 79 -11.97 3.24 9.33
CA GLU A 79 -13.00 3.97 10.03
C GLU A 79 -12.69 5.47 10.09
N SER A 80 -13.69 6.30 9.81
CA SER A 80 -13.55 7.76 9.89
C SER A 80 -13.68 8.21 11.35
N ILE A 81 -12.55 8.63 11.93
CA ILE A 81 -12.50 9.11 13.30
C ILE A 81 -12.79 10.60 13.44
N GLY A 82 -12.73 11.37 12.36
CA GLY A 82 -12.96 12.81 12.39
C GLY A 82 -12.85 13.47 11.02
N GLU A 83 -13.27 14.73 10.96
CA GLU A 83 -13.28 15.54 9.74
C GLU A 83 -12.55 16.86 9.99
N ILE A 84 -11.69 17.26 9.06
CA ILE A 84 -10.99 18.55 9.07
C ILE A 84 -11.51 19.38 7.90
N LYS A 85 -11.93 20.62 8.17
CA LYS A 85 -12.41 21.58 7.19
C LYS A 85 -11.37 22.66 6.95
N VAL A 86 -11.12 22.94 5.67
CA VAL A 86 -10.24 24.03 5.23
C VAL A 86 -11.02 25.33 5.23
N MET A 87 -10.45 26.38 5.81
CA MET A 87 -11.13 27.68 5.96
C MET A 87 -10.85 28.67 4.82
N ASP A 88 -9.92 28.37 3.93
CA ASP A 88 -9.49 29.33 2.89
C ASP A 88 -10.28 29.19 1.58
N ASN A 89 -10.93 28.05 1.33
CA ASN A 89 -11.57 27.73 0.06
C ASN A 89 -13.05 27.36 0.24
N PHE A 90 -13.89 28.35 0.49
CA PHE A 90 -15.34 28.15 0.46
C PHE A 90 -15.85 28.04 -0.99
N LYS A 91 -16.64 26.99 -1.26
CA LYS A 91 -17.37 26.84 -2.51
C LYS A 91 -18.86 27.07 -2.27
N ILE A 92 -19.42 28.02 -3.00
CA ILE A 92 -20.85 28.29 -2.95
C ILE A 92 -21.54 27.43 -4.03
N HIS A 93 -22.53 26.65 -3.62
CA HIS A 93 -23.36 25.89 -4.54
C HIS A 93 -24.76 26.52 -4.55
N THR A 94 -25.24 26.86 -5.74
CA THR A 94 -26.60 27.36 -5.94
C THR A 94 -27.33 26.49 -6.96
N ARG A 95 -28.65 26.40 -6.82
CA ARG A 95 -29.51 25.72 -7.80
C ARG A 95 -29.99 26.76 -8.80
N LEU A 96 -29.71 26.52 -10.08
CA LEU A 96 -30.17 27.34 -11.18
C LEU A 96 -31.30 26.61 -11.93
N SER A 97 -32.32 27.34 -12.36
CA SER A 97 -33.32 26.78 -13.28
C SER A 97 -32.71 26.55 -14.65
N GLU A 98 -33.08 25.45 -15.30
CA GLU A 98 -32.63 25.09 -16.64
C GLU A 98 -32.90 26.17 -17.69
N TYR A 99 -33.94 26.99 -17.51
CA TYR A 99 -34.21 28.15 -18.36
C TYR A 99 -33.02 29.13 -18.49
N TYR A 100 -32.13 29.17 -17.50
CA TYR A 100 -30.98 30.06 -17.48
C TYR A 100 -29.65 29.36 -17.82
N ILE A 101 -29.65 28.06 -18.16
CA ILE A 101 -28.41 27.30 -18.43
C ILE A 101 -27.60 27.93 -19.58
N ASP A 102 -28.27 28.39 -20.64
CA ASP A 102 -27.61 29.01 -21.80
C ASP A 102 -26.98 30.37 -21.49
N ARG A 103 -27.37 31.00 -20.37
CA ARG A 103 -26.90 32.33 -19.95
C ARG A 103 -25.77 32.26 -18.93
N VAL A 104 -25.36 31.07 -18.49
CA VAL A 104 -24.30 30.90 -17.49
C VAL A 104 -23.07 30.28 -18.14
N GLN A 105 -21.95 30.98 -18.03
CA GLN A 105 -20.65 30.59 -18.56
C GLN A 105 -19.58 30.79 -17.49
N VAL A 106 -18.51 30.00 -17.58
CA VAL A 106 -17.34 30.14 -16.70
C VAL A 106 -16.72 31.52 -16.91
N GLY A 107 -16.43 32.22 -15.81
CA GLY A 107 -15.81 33.54 -15.83
C GLY A 107 -16.78 34.72 -15.75
N LEU A 108 -18.09 34.47 -15.71
CA LEU A 108 -19.06 35.52 -15.42
C LEU A 108 -18.86 36.05 -13.99
N PRO A 109 -18.86 37.39 -13.78
CA PRO A 109 -18.82 37.96 -12.45
C PRO A 109 -20.09 37.57 -11.68
N ALA A 110 -19.93 37.14 -10.44
CA ALA A 110 -21.01 36.76 -9.56
C ALA A 110 -20.85 37.46 -8.21
N SER A 111 -21.96 37.96 -7.67
CA SER A 111 -22.03 38.50 -6.31
C SER A 111 -22.97 37.65 -5.48
N VAL A 112 -22.56 37.35 -4.25
CA VAL A 112 -23.41 36.65 -3.27
C VAL A 112 -23.62 37.56 -2.08
N THR A 113 -24.87 37.67 -1.63
CA THR A 113 -25.25 38.33 -0.37
C THR A 113 -25.62 37.23 0.63
N TYR A 114 -25.04 37.27 1.83
CA TYR A 114 -25.27 36.23 2.85
C TYR A 114 -25.75 36.89 4.14
N GLN A 115 -26.93 36.48 4.62
CA GLN A 115 -27.57 37.03 5.83
C GLN A 115 -27.80 38.55 5.83
N GLY A 116 -28.06 39.14 4.66
CA GLY A 116 -28.38 40.57 4.54
C GLY A 116 -27.19 41.51 4.71
N LYS A 117 -25.96 40.98 4.63
CA LYS A 117 -24.72 41.74 4.46
C LYS A 117 -23.94 41.21 3.26
#